data_AF-A0A5B9YHQ4-F1
#
_entry.id   AF-A0A5B9YHQ4-F1
#
_cell.length_a   1.000
_cell.length_b   1.000
_cell.length_c   1.000
_cell.angle_alpha   90.00
_cell.angle_beta   90.00
_cell.angle_gamma   90.00
#
_symmetry.space_group_name_H-M   'P 1'
#
loop_
_entity.id
_entity.type
_entity.pdbx_description
1 polymer ?
#
loop_
_entity_poly.entity_id
_entity_poly.type
_entity_poly.pdbx_seq_one_letter_code
_entity_poly.pdbx_strand_id
1 'polypeptide(L)'
;MELMMQPNPCACGQACIAMIANKSIEEVFKVMKTEGPTSIGQLIEALDYYKIKHAEKNVRISKKNPMPSEYAILTVHMPTYTHWVLLYNQQYYDPEFGLLESCHPEGKITSFLAIYE
;
A
#
# COMPACT_ATOMS: atom_id res chain seq x y z
N MET A 1 9.28 -10.38 -2.48
CA MET A 1 7.90 -9.87 -2.51
C MET A 1 7.19 -10.54 -3.68
N GLU A 2 5.97 -11.05 -3.48
CA GLU A 2 5.13 -11.58 -4.56
C GLU A 2 3.96 -10.62 -4.81
N LEU A 3 3.66 -10.33 -6.08
CA LEU A 3 2.56 -9.45 -6.46
C LEU A 3 1.22 -10.12 -6.15
N MET A 4 0.34 -9.39 -5.45
CA MET A 4 -1.04 -9.79 -5.23
C MET A 4 -2.00 -8.81 -5.91
N MET A 5 -2.76 -9.32 -6.87
CA MET A 5 -3.82 -8.55 -7.53
C MET A 5 -5.03 -8.39 -6.60
N GLN A 6 -5.67 -7.22 -6.64
CA GLN A 6 -6.90 -6.98 -5.90
C GLN A 6 -8.05 -7.81 -6.51
N PRO A 7 -8.82 -8.55 -5.70
CA PRO A 7 -9.95 -9.35 -6.17
C PRO A 7 -11.18 -8.48 -6.52
N ASN A 8 -11.19 -7.23 -6.06
CA ASN A 8 -12.24 -6.27 -6.36
C ASN A 8 -11.66 -4.82 -6.38
N PRO A 9 -12.38 -3.84 -6.96
CA PRO A 9 -11.90 -2.46 -7.12
C PRO A 9 -11.58 -1.70 -5.83
N CYS A 10 -12.01 -2.21 -4.68
CA CYS A 10 -11.88 -1.55 -3.37
C CYS A 10 -10.80 -2.20 -2.49
N ALA A 11 -10.17 -3.29 -2.94
CA ALA A 11 -9.31 -4.13 -2.13
C ALA A 11 -7.81 -3.83 -2.26
N CYS A 12 -7.42 -2.69 -2.83
CA CYS A 12 -6.02 -2.32 -3.04
C CYS A 12 -5.22 -2.24 -1.73
N GLY A 13 -5.81 -1.72 -0.65
CA GLY A 13 -5.15 -1.66 0.65
C GLY A 13 -4.92 -3.03 1.27
N GLN A 14 -5.91 -3.92 1.18
CA GLN A 14 -5.83 -5.29 1.66
C GLN A 14 -4.79 -6.10 0.88
N ALA A 15 -4.73 -5.92 -0.45
CA ALA A 15 -3.68 -6.52 -1.28
C ALA A 15 -2.28 -6.05 -0.85
N CYS A 16 -2.09 -4.75 -0.59
CA CYS A 16 -0.83 -4.24 -0.03
C CYS A 16 -0.46 -4.93 1.29
N ILE A 17 -1.40 -5.03 2.24
CA ILE A 17 -1.14 -5.72 3.51
C ILE A 17 -0.82 -7.20 3.30
N ALA A 18 -1.54 -7.88 2.41
CA ALA A 18 -1.33 -9.29 2.11
C ALA A 18 0.08 -9.55 1.56
N MET A 19 0.54 -8.69 0.64
CA MET A 19 1.91 -8.72 0.10
C MET A 19 2.96 -8.53 1.21
N ILE A 20 2.80 -7.50 2.05
CA ILE A 20 3.74 -7.18 3.14
C ILE A 20 3.79 -8.31 4.19
N ALA A 21 2.63 -8.83 4.58
CA ALA A 21 2.50 -9.84 5.63
C ALA A 21 2.75 -11.28 5.13
N ASN A 22 2.93 -11.46 3.82
CA ASN A 22 2.99 -12.77 3.17
C ASN A 22 1.79 -13.66 3.52
N LYS A 23 0.57 -13.10 3.41
CA LYS A 23 -0.71 -13.73 3.75
C LYS A 23 -1.64 -13.76 2.55
N SER A 24 -2.67 -14.61 2.62
CA SER A 24 -3.73 -14.61 1.60
C SER A 24 -4.65 -13.41 1.80
N ILE A 25 -5.30 -12.95 0.73
CA ILE A 25 -6.19 -11.79 0.83
C ILE A 25 -7.43 -12.09 1.67
N GLU A 26 -7.89 -13.34 1.70
CA GLU A 26 -9.01 -13.78 2.52
C GLU A 26 -8.69 -13.72 4.01
N GLU A 27 -7.44 -13.98 4.40
CA GLU A 27 -6.99 -13.79 5.78
C GLU A 27 -7.00 -12.28 6.13
N VAL A 28 -6.48 -11.45 5.23
CA VAL A 28 -6.44 -9.99 5.43
C VAL A 28 -7.85 -9.38 5.51
N PHE A 29 -8.81 -9.84 4.71
CA PHE A 29 -10.21 -9.41 4.81
C PHE A 29 -10.80 -9.68 6.19
N LYS A 30 -10.49 -10.82 6.79
CA LYS A 30 -10.95 -11.16 8.15
C LYS A 30 -10.30 -10.28 9.20
N VAL A 31 -9.00 -9.98 9.06
CA VAL A 31 -8.26 -9.11 9.99
C VAL A 31 -8.75 -7.67 9.91
N MET A 32 -8.85 -7.12 8.69
CA MET A 32 -9.28 -5.74 8.46
C MET A 32 -10.79 -5.54 8.55
N LYS A 33 -11.57 -6.63 8.58
CA LYS A 33 -13.04 -6.67 8.69
C LYS A 33 -13.74 -5.85 7.61
N THR A 34 -13.14 -5.75 6.43
CA THR A 34 -13.70 -5.03 5.28
C THR A 34 -13.18 -5.59 3.97
N GLU A 35 -14.07 -5.67 2.99
CA GLU A 35 -13.75 -5.91 1.57
C GLU A 35 -13.88 -4.62 0.74
N GLY A 36 -14.21 -3.50 1.38
CA GLY A 36 -14.35 -2.17 0.78
C GLY A 36 -13.10 -1.30 0.94
N PRO A 37 -13.20 0.00 0.60
CA PRO A 37 -12.08 0.92 0.64
C PRO A 37 -11.45 1.02 2.03
N THR A 38 -10.12 1.12 2.06
CA THR A 38 -9.35 1.19 3.31
C THR A 38 -8.86 2.59 3.60
N SER A 39 -8.96 2.98 4.87
CA SER A 39 -8.29 4.16 5.41
C SER A 39 -6.84 3.84 5.81
N ILE A 40 -6.02 4.88 5.95
CA ILE A 40 -4.65 4.72 6.47
C ILE A 40 -4.61 4.13 7.88
N GLY A 41 -5.60 4.46 8.72
CA GLY A 41 -5.70 3.93 10.08
C GLY A 41 -5.86 2.40 10.06
N GLN A 42 -6.71 1.89 9.16
CA GLN A 42 -6.89 0.44 8.99
C GLN A 42 -5.63 -0.25 8.48
N LEU A 43 -4.85 0.40 7.61
CA LEU A 43 -3.56 -0.15 7.17
C LEU A 43 -2.58 -0.25 8.34
N ILE A 44 -2.46 0.81 9.15
CA ILE A 44 -1.61 0.83 10.35
C ILE A 44 -2.05 -0.26 11.34
N GLU A 45 -3.35 -0.33 11.67
CA GLU A 45 -3.88 -1.36 12.57
C GLU A 45 -3.60 -2.79 12.07
N ALA A 46 -3.66 -3.02 10.76
CA ALA A 46 -3.35 -4.32 10.18
C ALA A 46 -1.84 -4.64 10.27
N LEU A 47 -0.97 -3.65 10.01
CA LEU A 47 0.48 -3.83 10.16
C LEU A 47 0.85 -4.12 11.63
N ASP A 48 0.24 -3.40 12.58
CA ASP A 48 0.38 -3.63 14.02
C ASP A 48 -0.08 -5.04 14.41
N TYR A 49 -1.23 -5.49 13.88
CA TYR A 49 -1.75 -6.84 14.10
C TYR A 49 -0.74 -7.92 13.68
N TYR A 50 -0.12 -7.76 12.52
CA TYR A 50 0.90 -8.67 12.00
C TYR A 50 2.30 -8.42 12.59
N LYS A 51 2.45 -7.44 13.50
CA LYS A 51 3.73 -7.04 14.12
C LYS A 51 4.79 -6.63 13.11
N ILE A 52 4.36 -6.04 11.99
CA ILE A 52 5.25 -5.48 10.97
C ILE A 52 5.69 -4.10 11.46
N LYS A 53 6.97 -3.80 11.43
CA LYS A 53 7.45 -2.46 11.81
C LYS A 53 7.13 -1.46 10.70
N HIS A 54 6.62 -0.30 11.06
CA HIS A 54 6.29 0.76 10.11
C HIS A 54 6.43 2.14 10.74
N ALA A 55 6.37 3.18 9.92
CA ALA A 55 6.30 4.55 10.39
C ALA A 55 4.98 4.80 11.15
N GLU A 56 5.01 5.65 12.17
CA GLU A 56 3.83 5.97 13.00
C GLU A 56 2.69 6.64 12.23
N LYS A 57 3.00 7.28 11.10
CA LYS A 57 2.01 8.02 10.30
C LYS A 57 2.39 8.06 8.83
N ASN A 58 1.38 8.26 7.99
CA ASN A 58 1.55 8.58 6.57
C ASN A 58 2.15 9.98 6.41
N VAL A 59 3.19 10.10 5.59
CA VAL A 59 3.95 11.32 5.38
C VAL A 59 3.71 11.85 3.98
N ARG A 60 3.31 13.11 3.87
CA ARG A 60 3.15 13.78 2.58
C ARG A 60 4.50 14.05 1.93
N ILE A 61 4.64 13.67 0.66
CA ILE A 61 5.85 13.91 -0.13
C ILE A 61 6.02 15.41 -0.37
N SER A 62 7.21 15.92 -0.10
CA SER A 62 7.58 17.31 -0.35
C SER A 62 9.09 17.45 -0.47
N LYS A 63 9.59 18.64 -0.85
CA LYS A 63 11.04 18.92 -0.84
C LYS A 63 11.70 18.70 0.53
N LYS A 64 10.93 18.86 1.62
CA LYS A 64 11.42 18.65 3.00
C LYS A 64 11.34 17.19 3.45
N ASN A 65 10.42 16.43 2.86
CA ASN A 65 10.19 15.00 3.12
C ASN A 65 10.24 14.26 1.77
N PRO A 66 11.44 14.13 1.16
CA PRO A 66 11.58 13.25 0.00
C PRO A 66 11.22 11.84 0.45
N MET A 67 10.60 11.04 -0.43
CA MET A 67 10.28 9.64 -0.14
C MET A 67 11.59 8.87 0.07
N PRO A 68 11.97 8.52 1.31
CA PRO A 68 13.32 8.05 1.60
C PRO A 68 13.40 6.52 1.66
N SER A 69 12.26 5.84 1.71
CA SER A 69 12.19 4.39 1.91
C SER A 69 12.03 3.68 0.58
N GLU A 70 12.86 2.68 0.34
CA GLU A 70 12.72 1.72 -0.76
C GLU A 70 11.59 0.71 -0.50
N TYR A 71 11.01 0.72 0.71
CA TYR A 71 9.85 -0.08 1.09
C TYR A 71 8.76 0.79 1.74
N ALA A 72 7.65 1.01 1.05
CA ALA A 72 6.57 1.86 1.54
C ALA A 72 5.22 1.55 0.89
N ILE A 73 4.14 1.75 1.65
CA ILE A 73 2.80 1.88 1.06
C ILE A 73 2.64 3.31 0.57
N LEU A 74 2.32 3.48 -0.71
CA LEU A 74 2.15 4.75 -1.39
C LEU A 74 0.67 5.11 -1.49
N THR A 75 0.34 6.36 -1.19
CA THR A 75 -0.95 6.95 -1.54
C THR A 75 -0.84 7.56 -2.93
N VAL A 76 -1.54 6.97 -3.90
CA VAL A 76 -1.59 7.42 -5.29
C VAL A 76 -2.96 8.04 -5.56
N HIS A 77 -2.98 9.29 -6.02
CA HIS A 77 -4.21 9.93 -6.49
C HIS A 77 -4.35 9.71 -7.98
N MET A 78 -5.37 8.93 -8.35
CA MET A 78 -5.82 8.75 -9.71
C MET A 78 -6.83 9.86 -10.06
N PRO A 79 -7.20 10.03 -11.35
CA PRO A 79 -8.13 11.09 -11.74
C PRO A 79 -9.50 11.03 -11.04
N THR A 80 -9.97 9.83 -10.68
CA THR A 80 -11.33 9.62 -10.12
C THR A 80 -11.35 8.97 -8.74
N TYR A 81 -10.23 8.45 -8.24
CA TYR A 81 -10.16 7.75 -6.94
C TYR A 81 -8.76 7.85 -6.31
N THR A 82 -8.65 7.39 -5.07
CA THR A 82 -7.36 7.20 -4.39
C THR A 82 -7.02 5.71 -4.37
N HIS A 83 -5.76 5.40 -4.62
CA HIS A 83 -5.23 4.05 -4.75
C HIS A 83 -4.05 3.81 -3.81
N TRP A 84 -3.87 2.56 -3.40
CA TRP A 84 -2.75 2.11 -2.57
C TRP A 84 -1.82 1.26 -3.42
N VAL A 85 -0.54 1.63 -3.47
CA VAL A 85 0.49 0.91 -4.22
C VAL A 85 1.63 0.58 -3.27
N LEU A 86 2.24 -0.60 -3.42
CA LEU A 86 3.40 -0.97 -2.61
C LEU A 86 4.69 -0.72 -3.39
N LEU A 87 5.57 0.12 -2.86
CA LEU A 87 6.94 0.25 -3.36
C LEU A 87 7.82 -0.74 -2.61
N TYR A 88 8.56 -1.58 -3.33
CA TYR A 88 9.59 -2.45 -2.74
C TYR A 88 10.75 -2.60 -3.72
N ASN A 89 11.96 -2.29 -3.28
CA ASN A 89 13.19 -2.43 -4.06
C ASN A 89 13.10 -1.75 -5.45
N GLN A 90 12.64 -0.49 -5.46
CA GLN A 90 12.45 0.33 -6.67
C GLN A 90 11.40 -0.17 -7.68
N GLN A 91 10.60 -1.19 -7.31
CA GLN A 91 9.49 -1.67 -8.12
C GLN A 91 8.15 -1.32 -7.47
N TYR A 92 7.15 -1.03 -8.31
CA TYR A 92 5.80 -0.69 -7.90
C TYR A 92 4.92 -1.92 -8.05
N TYR A 93 4.54 -2.50 -6.92
CA TYR A 93 3.59 -3.60 -6.82
C TYR A 93 2.20 -2.98 -6.72
N ASP A 94 1.59 -2.79 -7.89
CA ASP A 94 0.27 -2.20 -8.01
C ASP A 94 -0.80 -3.31 -8.00
N PRO A 95 -1.72 -3.34 -7.02
CA PRO A 95 -2.76 -4.36 -6.96
C PRO A 95 -3.74 -4.34 -8.13
N GLU A 96 -3.83 -3.24 -8.87
CA GLU A 96 -4.74 -3.07 -10.01
C GLU A 96 -4.02 -3.25 -11.35
N PHE A 97 -2.82 -2.67 -11.48
CA PHE A 97 -2.08 -2.62 -12.74
C PHE A 97 -0.90 -3.60 -12.83
N GLY A 98 -0.58 -4.29 -11.74
CA GLY A 98 0.48 -5.29 -11.66
C GLY A 98 1.85 -4.72 -11.30
N LEU A 99 2.93 -5.39 -11.71
CA LEU A 99 4.29 -4.98 -11.40
C LEU A 99 4.78 -3.94 -12.42
N LEU A 100 5.10 -2.74 -11.94
CA LEU A 100 5.52 -1.61 -12.78
C LEU A 100 6.93 -1.11 -12.39
N GLU A 101 7.66 -0.60 -13.38
CA GLU A 101 8.96 0.07 -13.18
C GLU A 101 8.81 1.52 -12.69
N SER A 102 7.63 2.10 -12.87
CA SER A 102 7.28 3.44 -12.42
C SER A 102 5.82 3.50 -12.01
N CYS A 103 5.45 4.51 -11.22
CA CYS A 103 4.06 4.77 -10.89
C CYS A 103 3.22 4.95 -12.16
N HIS A 104 1.98 4.44 -12.15
CA HIS A 104 1.04 4.57 -13.27
C HIS A 104 0.99 6.03 -13.77
N PRO A 105 1.04 6.29 -15.10
CA PRO A 105 1.21 7.64 -15.66
C PRO A 105 0.09 8.63 -15.29
N GLU A 106 -1.12 8.12 -15.06
CA GLU A 106 -2.26 8.94 -14.62
C GLU A 106 -2.30 9.15 -13.10
N GLY A 107 -1.48 8.41 -12.36
CA GLY A 107 -1.40 8.42 -10.91
C GLY A 107 -0.34 9.38 -10.41
N LYS A 108 -0.68 10.13 -9.36
CA LYS A 108 0.29 10.97 -8.64
C LYS A 108 0.48 10.48 -7.22
N ILE A 109 1.71 10.08 -6.88
CA ILE A 109 2.08 9.76 -5.50
C ILE A 109 2.04 11.05 -4.67
N THR A 110 1.26 11.07 -3.61
CA THR A 110 1.13 12.25 -2.73
C THR A 110 1.73 12.03 -1.36
N SER A 111 1.68 10.81 -0.86
CA SER A 111 2.13 10.45 0.49
C SER A 111 2.66 9.01 0.51
N PHE A 112 3.41 8.68 1.56
CA PHE A 112 3.93 7.33 1.79
C PHE A 112 3.91 6.98 3.28
N LEU A 113 3.65 5.71 3.57
CA LEU A 113 3.83 5.06 4.86
C LEU A 113 5.03 4.12 4.75
N ALA A 114 6.15 4.47 5.39
CA ALA A 114 7.36 3.64 5.34
C ALA A 114 7.16 2.34 6.12
N ILE A 115 7.67 1.25 5.57
CA ILE A 115 7.73 -0.07 6.20
C ILE A 115 9.20 -0.35 6.56
N TYR A 116 9.45 -0.93 7.73
CA TYR A 116 10.79 -1.24 8.21
C TYR A 116 10.96 -2.76 8.36
N GLU A 117 12.13 -3.27 7.97
CA GLU A 117 12.55 -4.66 8.22
C GLU A 117 13.16 -4.81 9.63
#